data_AF-A0A7C3LY03-F1
#
_entry.id   AF-A0A7C3LY03-F1
#
_cell.length_a   1.000
_cell.length_b   1.000
_cell.length_c   1.000
_cell.angle_alpha   90.00
_cell.angle_beta   90.00
_cell.angle_gamma   90.00
#
_symmetry.space_group_name_H-M   'P 1'
#
loop_
_entity.id
_entity.type
_entity.pdbx_description
1 polymer ?
#
loop_
_entity_poly.entity_id
_entity_poly.type
_entity_poly.pdbx_seq_one_letter_code
_entity_poly.pdbx_strand_id
1 'polypeptide(L)'
;MTKRRVSMSPEKMNRRAFLRLAAGLTAAAFVAACAPKAAPTPTEAPKKEEKKEEVKPTEAPTKAPEAGLFAGFDRVANKEQWKRLPADHKKGTLVTQDEWYKILGDPPKEPIYIAGFLGGWGEKYIDIMIEQMKKEHPGIQITKDMDPRIWEKMKPRLVAGDVPDWMYATLGPWGGSWKQGVEDGLVCPGDFLLDVEAYGYPGQRLEDIMYPGALEAANGGLTDHQWTFPMSQYVLGIYYNAALFESEGWPRPDELTWEDFMDLQKKIKEKIDPWTYAGKYPGYATWILWPLAYKKAGPKAFCDMDNLVPGAFLNPDIIWGIEQVQQIFKNGWIYPGSEAMTHTESQQIFVDGKCAMIPNGSWMENEQKATTPAGFRMKFTSVPAPKDAKGHKYALQASLGSADLQIGNGKNPLWGMEFMRMFYSPAVRLHWAQEIGTPIPVKNALEGAKVSEALQSVMDALARAEGHYVESYYGGWYPTVSKPFGDNTGDVLWGKISAKDIMEQTERAAEEVRKDNTITKYTRTKGCE
;
A
#
# COMPACT_ATOMS: atom_id res chain seq x y z
N MET A 1 -28.96 -53.16 -13.45
CA MET A 1 -29.28 -52.09 -12.48
C MET A 1 -28.33 -50.93 -12.69
N THR A 2 -28.89 -49.77 -12.99
CA THR A 2 -28.26 -48.60 -13.62
C THR A 2 -27.45 -47.79 -12.61
N LYS A 3 -26.14 -47.59 -12.84
CA LYS A 3 -25.31 -46.65 -12.07
C LYS A 3 -25.53 -45.23 -12.63
N ARG A 4 -26.19 -44.35 -11.88
CA ARG A 4 -26.25 -42.90 -12.18
C ARG A 4 -24.93 -42.24 -11.81
N ARG A 5 -24.24 -41.68 -12.82
CA ARG A 5 -23.24 -40.61 -12.66
C ARG A 5 -23.96 -39.35 -12.17
N VAL A 6 -23.46 -38.72 -11.11
CA VAL A 6 -23.80 -37.33 -10.79
C VAL A 6 -22.58 -36.49 -11.16
N SER A 7 -22.72 -35.68 -12.22
CA SER A 7 -21.82 -34.58 -12.52
C SER A 7 -22.10 -33.44 -11.54
N MET A 8 -21.12 -33.04 -10.76
CA MET A 8 -21.21 -31.79 -9.99
C MET A 8 -20.61 -30.66 -10.83
N SER A 9 -21.46 -29.69 -11.18
CA SER A 9 -21.08 -28.37 -11.66
C SER A 9 -20.45 -27.55 -10.51
N PRO A 10 -19.52 -26.61 -10.74
CA PRO A 10 -19.03 -25.73 -9.69
C PRO A 10 -20.17 -24.81 -9.25
N GLU A 11 -20.65 -24.96 -8.01
CA GLU A 11 -21.57 -24.00 -7.41
C GLU A 11 -20.84 -22.67 -7.17
N LYS A 12 -21.34 -21.59 -7.76
CA LYS A 12 -20.92 -20.22 -7.41
C LYS A 12 -21.16 -20.01 -5.91
N MET A 13 -20.09 -19.71 -5.18
CA MET A 13 -20.14 -19.39 -3.76
C MET A 13 -21.10 -18.21 -3.54
N ASN A 14 -22.15 -18.39 -2.73
CA ASN A 14 -23.08 -17.31 -2.46
C ASN A 14 -22.59 -16.39 -1.33
N ARG A 15 -23.16 -15.19 -1.26
CA ARG A 15 -22.84 -14.12 -0.30
C ARG A 15 -22.82 -14.57 1.17
N ARG A 16 -23.58 -15.62 1.55
CA ARG A 16 -23.60 -16.19 2.91
C ARG A 16 -22.47 -17.19 3.16
N ALA A 17 -22.07 -17.96 2.15
CA ALA A 17 -20.93 -18.89 2.25
C ALA A 17 -19.60 -18.14 2.38
N PHE A 18 -19.46 -17.00 1.68
CA PHE A 18 -18.32 -16.08 1.80
C PHE A 18 -18.13 -15.53 3.24
N LEU A 19 -19.23 -15.15 3.91
CA LEU A 19 -19.18 -14.58 5.27
C LEU A 19 -18.67 -15.56 6.33
N ARG A 20 -18.72 -16.88 6.07
CA ARG A 20 -18.15 -17.91 6.96
C ARG A 20 -16.67 -18.16 6.72
N LEU A 21 -16.16 -17.93 5.51
CA LEU A 21 -14.73 -18.10 5.19
C LEU A 21 -13.88 -16.90 5.61
N ALA A 22 -14.47 -15.70 5.73
CA ALA A 22 -13.79 -14.49 6.23
C ALA A 22 -13.35 -14.55 7.72
N ALA A 23 -13.52 -15.70 8.39
CA ALA A 23 -13.06 -15.97 9.75
C ALA A 23 -11.74 -16.78 9.83
N GLY A 24 -11.11 -17.11 8.70
CA GLY A 24 -9.85 -17.87 8.72
C GLY A 24 -8.91 -17.49 7.58
N LEU A 25 -7.71 -17.01 7.95
CA LEU A 25 -6.45 -16.97 7.16
C LEU A 25 -6.50 -16.13 5.84
N THR A 26 -5.55 -15.28 5.44
CA THR A 26 -4.33 -14.66 5.99
C THR A 26 -3.96 -13.59 4.93
N ALA A 27 -4.06 -12.30 5.27
CA ALA A 27 -3.23 -11.23 4.69
C ALA A 27 -2.57 -10.45 5.85
N ALA A 28 -2.15 -11.21 6.86
CA ALA A 28 -1.62 -10.72 8.12
C ALA A 28 -0.10 -10.91 8.15
N ALA A 29 0.60 -10.10 7.35
CA ALA A 29 2.03 -9.87 7.56
C ALA A 29 2.42 -8.38 7.44
N PHE A 30 1.53 -7.52 6.94
CA PHE A 30 1.82 -6.09 6.76
C PHE A 30 1.11 -5.16 7.76
N VAL A 31 0.15 -5.65 8.58
CA VAL A 31 -0.98 -4.78 8.97
C VAL A 31 -1.46 -4.82 10.42
N ALA A 32 -0.60 -5.12 11.39
CA ALA A 32 -0.95 -5.06 12.82
C ALA A 32 -0.25 -3.93 13.61
N ALA A 33 0.35 -2.94 12.93
CA ALA A 33 1.26 -1.99 13.59
C ALA A 33 0.60 -0.74 14.19
N CYS A 34 -0.53 -0.20 13.69
CA CYS A 34 -0.97 1.15 14.13
C CYS A 34 -2.29 1.24 14.91
N ALA A 35 -2.81 0.15 15.51
CA ALA A 35 -4.04 0.22 16.31
C ALA A 35 -3.75 0.09 17.83
N PRO A 36 -4.13 1.06 18.69
CA PRO A 36 -4.06 0.89 20.14
C PRO A 36 -5.01 -0.22 20.62
N LYS A 37 -4.56 -1.03 21.60
CA LYS A 37 -5.34 -2.12 22.19
C LYS A 37 -6.68 -1.60 22.74
N ALA A 38 -7.79 -2.11 22.21
CA ALA A 38 -9.10 -1.93 22.82
C ALA A 38 -9.20 -2.74 24.15
N ALA A 39 -9.78 -2.12 25.17
CA ALA A 39 -10.14 -2.78 26.42
C ALA A 39 -11.27 -3.82 26.20
N PRO A 40 -11.35 -4.88 27.02
CA PRO A 40 -12.39 -5.90 26.87
C PRO A 40 -13.76 -5.36 27.31
N THR A 41 -14.76 -5.45 26.43
CA THR A 41 -16.16 -5.09 26.74
C THR A 41 -16.90 -6.30 27.34
N PRO A 42 -17.83 -6.11 28.30
CA PRO A 42 -18.50 -7.21 29.00
C PRO A 42 -19.50 -7.96 28.11
N THR A 43 -19.61 -9.26 28.36
CA THR A 43 -20.57 -10.18 27.74
C THR A 43 -22.00 -9.80 28.11
N GLU A 44 -22.85 -9.46 27.13
CA GLU A 44 -24.30 -9.34 27.34
C GLU A 44 -25.07 -10.37 26.49
N ALA A 45 -26.09 -10.97 27.08
CA ALA A 45 -26.84 -12.12 26.59
C ALA A 45 -27.81 -11.78 25.43
N PRO A 46 -28.17 -12.77 24.58
CA PRO A 46 -28.86 -12.50 23.31
C PRO A 46 -30.35 -12.17 23.51
N LYS A 47 -30.85 -11.12 22.85
CA LYS A 47 -32.28 -10.85 22.68
C LYS A 47 -32.78 -11.32 21.31
N LYS A 48 -34.01 -11.84 21.31
CA LYS A 48 -34.72 -12.55 20.23
C LYS A 48 -34.89 -11.71 18.94
N GLU A 49 -34.65 -12.37 17.80
CA GLU A 49 -34.94 -11.87 16.45
C GLU A 49 -36.44 -11.83 16.15
N GLU A 50 -36.90 -10.75 15.53
CA GLU A 50 -38.17 -10.69 14.80
C GLU A 50 -37.93 -10.96 13.30
N LYS A 51 -38.79 -11.82 12.72
CA LYS A 51 -38.75 -12.22 11.31
C LYS A 51 -39.01 -11.03 10.38
N LYS A 52 -38.12 -10.82 9.39
CA LYS A 52 -38.41 -10.01 8.19
C LYS A 52 -38.48 -10.89 6.96
N GLU A 53 -39.45 -10.56 6.10
CA GLU A 53 -39.80 -11.25 4.85
C GLU A 53 -38.66 -11.32 3.83
N GLU A 54 -38.69 -12.40 3.06
CA GLU A 54 -37.70 -12.82 2.09
C GLU A 54 -37.94 -12.13 0.73
N VAL A 55 -37.07 -11.21 0.33
CA VAL A 55 -37.06 -10.65 -1.03
C VAL A 55 -36.14 -11.50 -1.92
N LYS A 56 -36.71 -12.12 -2.96
CA LYS A 56 -35.97 -12.96 -3.92
C LYS A 56 -35.03 -12.11 -4.80
N PRO A 57 -33.82 -12.60 -5.15
CA PRO A 57 -32.91 -11.91 -6.04
C PRO A 57 -33.36 -12.05 -7.50
N THR A 58 -33.39 -10.94 -8.24
CA THR A 58 -33.49 -10.90 -9.71
C THR A 58 -32.17 -11.34 -10.34
N GLU A 59 -32.26 -12.21 -11.34
CA GLU A 59 -31.13 -12.79 -12.08
C GLU A 59 -30.32 -11.73 -12.86
N ALA A 60 -29.01 -11.92 -12.95
CA ALA A 60 -28.10 -11.10 -13.73
C ALA A 60 -28.31 -11.34 -15.24
N PRO A 61 -28.39 -10.29 -16.09
CA PRO A 61 -28.59 -10.47 -17.51
C PRO A 61 -27.32 -10.99 -18.20
N THR A 62 -27.52 -11.97 -19.07
CA THR A 62 -26.56 -12.54 -20.01
C THR A 62 -26.24 -11.54 -21.14
N LYS A 63 -24.92 -11.40 -21.42
CA LYS A 63 -24.24 -10.70 -22.53
C LYS A 63 -25.12 -10.05 -23.62
N ALA A 64 -24.96 -8.74 -23.82
CA ALA A 64 -25.25 -8.02 -25.07
C ALA A 64 -24.47 -6.66 -25.10
N PRO A 65 -24.53 -5.89 -26.22
CA PRO A 65 -23.44 -5.40 -27.07
C PRO A 65 -22.84 -4.05 -26.64
N GLU A 66 -21.72 -3.63 -27.27
CA GLU A 66 -21.01 -2.32 -27.19
C GLU A 66 -21.52 -1.38 -26.09
N ALA A 67 -21.10 -1.67 -24.86
CA ALA A 67 -21.64 -1.01 -23.69
C ALA A 67 -20.85 0.28 -23.41
N GLY A 68 -21.56 1.40 -23.19
CA GLY A 68 -20.94 2.69 -22.83
C GLY A 68 -20.00 2.56 -21.63
N LEU A 69 -19.11 3.54 -21.44
CA LEU A 69 -17.94 3.54 -20.53
C LEU A 69 -18.17 2.98 -19.10
N PHE A 70 -19.42 2.92 -18.62
CA PHE A 70 -19.81 2.52 -17.26
C PHE A 70 -20.99 1.53 -17.17
N ALA A 71 -21.29 0.79 -18.25
CA ALA A 71 -22.37 -0.18 -18.24
C ALA A 71 -22.17 -1.28 -17.16
N GLY A 72 -23.18 -1.50 -16.32
CA GLY A 72 -23.13 -2.48 -15.23
C GLY A 72 -22.89 -1.89 -13.83
N PHE A 73 -22.59 -0.59 -13.73
CA PHE A 73 -22.41 0.13 -12.46
C PHE A 73 -23.60 1.03 -12.10
N ASP A 74 -24.61 1.14 -12.97
CA ASP A 74 -25.82 1.91 -12.78
C ASP A 74 -26.78 1.22 -11.81
N ARG A 75 -26.50 1.35 -10.52
CA ARG A 75 -27.46 0.97 -9.47
C ARG A 75 -28.67 1.88 -9.54
N VAL A 76 -29.84 1.37 -9.14
CA VAL A 76 -31.08 2.17 -9.06
C VAL A 76 -30.85 3.49 -8.31
N ALA A 77 -30.02 3.47 -7.26
CA ALA A 77 -29.73 4.62 -6.42
C ALA A 77 -28.88 5.72 -7.08
N ASN A 78 -28.15 5.44 -8.17
CA ASN A 78 -27.20 6.39 -8.78
C ASN A 78 -27.25 6.44 -10.31
N LYS A 79 -28.20 5.76 -10.94
CA LYS A 79 -28.36 5.74 -12.41
C LYS A 79 -28.39 7.12 -13.04
N GLU A 80 -29.03 8.10 -12.40
CA GLU A 80 -29.10 9.48 -12.92
C GLU A 80 -27.77 10.23 -12.86
N GLN A 81 -26.83 9.81 -12.01
CA GLN A 81 -25.47 10.38 -11.98
C GLN A 81 -24.72 9.94 -13.24
N TRP A 82 -24.74 8.64 -13.56
CA TRP A 82 -24.03 8.09 -14.72
C TRP A 82 -24.52 8.63 -16.06
N LYS A 83 -25.81 8.97 -16.18
CA LYS A 83 -26.36 9.60 -17.39
C LYS A 83 -25.82 10.99 -17.69
N ARG A 84 -25.20 11.67 -16.70
CA ARG A 84 -24.60 13.00 -16.89
C ARG A 84 -23.27 12.93 -17.63
N LEU A 85 -22.63 11.76 -17.65
CA LEU A 85 -21.38 11.58 -18.37
C LEU A 85 -21.64 11.51 -19.89
N PRO A 86 -20.83 12.19 -20.71
CA PRO A 86 -20.98 12.17 -22.16
C PRO A 86 -20.72 10.76 -22.70
N ALA A 87 -21.69 10.22 -23.46
CA ALA A 87 -21.60 8.88 -24.02
C ALA A 87 -20.52 8.75 -25.11
N ASP A 88 -20.15 9.87 -25.73
CA ASP A 88 -19.14 9.99 -26.78
C ASP A 88 -17.77 10.47 -26.26
N HIS A 89 -17.57 10.47 -24.94
CA HIS A 89 -16.29 10.81 -24.31
C HIS A 89 -15.16 9.95 -24.87
N LYS A 90 -14.04 10.58 -25.23
CA LYS A 90 -12.85 9.89 -25.70
C LYS A 90 -11.80 9.93 -24.60
N LYS A 91 -11.39 8.76 -24.12
CA LYS A 91 -10.27 8.65 -23.18
C LYS A 91 -9.06 9.40 -23.72
N GLY A 92 -8.41 10.22 -22.90
CA GLY A 92 -7.30 11.05 -23.35
C GLY A 92 -7.64 12.52 -23.59
N THR A 93 -8.93 12.87 -23.70
CA THR A 93 -9.33 14.26 -23.97
C THR A 93 -9.58 15.03 -22.68
N LEU A 94 -9.00 16.22 -22.56
CA LEU A 94 -9.20 17.10 -21.40
C LEU A 94 -10.68 17.49 -21.27
N VAL A 95 -11.26 17.19 -20.11
CA VAL A 95 -12.52 17.77 -19.64
C VAL A 95 -12.15 18.92 -18.71
N THR A 96 -12.39 20.15 -19.16
CA THR A 96 -12.07 21.35 -18.39
C THR A 96 -12.84 21.40 -17.07
N GLN A 97 -12.35 22.16 -16.08
CA GLN A 97 -13.08 22.32 -14.82
C GLN A 97 -14.52 22.82 -15.03
N ASP A 98 -14.72 23.77 -15.95
CA ASP A 98 -16.05 24.31 -16.26
C ASP A 98 -16.99 23.25 -16.88
N GLU A 99 -16.48 22.39 -17.75
CA GLU A 99 -17.25 21.27 -18.31
C GLU A 99 -17.57 20.24 -17.22
N TRP A 100 -16.62 19.92 -16.36
CA TRP A 100 -16.83 19.02 -15.24
C TRP A 100 -17.88 19.55 -14.27
N TYR A 101 -17.87 20.84 -13.94
CA TYR A 101 -18.88 21.45 -13.08
C TYR A 101 -20.27 21.43 -13.73
N LYS A 102 -20.37 21.61 -15.05
CA LYS A 102 -21.64 21.44 -15.78
C LYS A 102 -22.14 19.99 -15.72
N ILE A 103 -21.23 19.02 -15.82
CA ILE A 103 -21.55 17.59 -15.69
C ILE A 103 -22.01 17.26 -14.26
N LEU A 104 -21.35 17.79 -13.24
CA LEU A 104 -21.74 17.63 -11.84
C LEU A 104 -23.12 18.24 -11.56
N GLY A 105 -23.42 19.40 -12.14
CA GLY A 105 -24.65 20.14 -11.88
C GLY A 105 -24.73 20.66 -10.44
N ASP A 106 -25.95 20.89 -9.97
CA ASP A 106 -26.16 21.38 -8.60
C ASP A 106 -25.75 20.33 -7.53
N PRO A 107 -25.21 20.76 -6.38
CA PRO A 107 -24.99 19.93 -5.21
C PRO A 107 -26.17 19.00 -4.88
N PRO A 108 -25.90 17.72 -4.51
CA PRO A 108 -26.96 16.80 -4.13
C PRO A 108 -27.64 17.27 -2.84
N LYS A 109 -28.96 17.04 -2.75
CA LYS A 109 -29.73 17.36 -1.53
C LYS A 109 -29.34 16.50 -0.35
N GLU A 110 -29.00 15.23 -0.61
CA GLU A 110 -28.45 14.35 0.40
C GLU A 110 -26.94 14.57 0.52
N PRO A 111 -26.37 14.55 1.74
CA PRO A 111 -24.94 14.71 1.92
C PRO A 111 -24.14 13.66 1.14
N ILE A 112 -23.03 14.10 0.56
CA ILE A 112 -21.98 13.18 0.09
C ILE A 112 -21.45 12.46 1.34
N TYR A 113 -21.40 11.14 1.28
CA TYR A 113 -20.89 10.35 2.39
C TYR A 113 -19.43 9.93 2.13
N ILE A 114 -18.51 10.37 2.99
CA ILE A 114 -17.11 9.95 2.95
C ILE A 114 -16.79 9.09 4.18
N ALA A 115 -16.01 8.03 3.97
CA ALA A 115 -15.57 7.15 5.03
C ALA A 115 -14.10 6.80 4.87
N GLY A 116 -13.34 6.82 5.97
CA GLY A 116 -11.91 6.61 5.91
C GLY A 116 -11.30 6.06 7.19
N PHE A 117 -10.17 5.38 7.04
CA PHE A 117 -9.36 4.96 8.18
C PHE A 117 -8.68 6.17 8.83
N LEU A 118 -8.79 6.29 10.15
CA LEU A 118 -8.07 7.30 10.93
C LEU A 118 -6.78 6.70 11.51
N GLY A 119 -5.66 6.96 10.84
CA GLY A 119 -4.35 6.42 11.19
C GLY A 119 -3.25 7.47 11.34
N GLY A 120 -2.00 7.07 11.13
CA GLY A 120 -0.81 7.92 11.30
C GLY A 120 -0.74 9.16 10.41
N TRP A 121 -1.58 9.24 9.37
CA TRP A 121 -1.72 10.41 8.51
C TRP A 121 -2.60 11.53 9.10
N GLY A 122 -3.35 11.25 10.18
CA GLY A 122 -4.37 12.15 10.72
C GLY A 122 -5.55 12.33 9.77
N GLU A 123 -6.33 13.40 9.95
CA GLU A 123 -7.50 13.72 9.10
C GLU A 123 -7.50 15.15 8.53
N LYS A 124 -6.46 15.95 8.81
CA LYS A 124 -6.43 17.37 8.40
C LYS A 124 -6.48 17.55 6.87
N TYR A 125 -5.95 16.60 6.10
CA TYR A 125 -6.07 16.61 4.64
C TYR A 125 -7.53 16.48 4.17
N ILE A 126 -8.37 15.73 4.89
CA ILE A 126 -9.81 15.62 4.62
C ILE A 126 -10.49 16.97 4.86
N ASP A 127 -10.09 17.67 5.92
CA ASP A 127 -10.65 19.00 6.23
C ASP A 127 -10.31 20.01 5.12
N ILE A 128 -9.07 20.00 4.60
CA ILE A 128 -8.67 20.82 3.45
C ILE A 128 -9.53 20.50 2.22
N MET A 129 -9.74 19.20 1.93
CA MET A 129 -10.59 18.78 0.81
C MET A 129 -12.04 19.26 1.00
N ILE A 130 -12.60 19.16 2.21
CA ILE A 130 -13.95 19.65 2.53
C ILE A 130 -14.05 21.17 2.35
N GLU A 131 -13.03 21.92 2.75
CA GLU A 131 -12.97 23.38 2.54
C GLU A 131 -12.94 23.73 1.05
N GLN A 132 -12.16 23.00 0.25
CA GLN A 132 -12.12 23.16 -1.21
C GLN A 132 -13.49 22.86 -1.83
N MET A 133 -14.13 21.75 -1.44
CA MET A 133 -15.49 21.41 -1.90
C MET A 133 -16.49 22.52 -1.59
N LYS A 134 -16.49 23.06 -0.36
CA LYS A 134 -17.42 24.13 0.04
C LYS A 134 -17.18 25.44 -0.71
N LYS A 135 -15.92 25.72 -1.04
CA LYS A 135 -15.54 26.91 -1.80
C LYS A 135 -16.01 26.81 -3.25
N GLU A 136 -15.78 25.67 -3.90
CA GLU A 136 -16.09 25.46 -5.32
C GLU A 136 -17.58 25.16 -5.55
N HIS A 137 -18.23 24.53 -4.57
CA HIS A 137 -19.62 24.07 -4.67
C HIS A 137 -20.48 24.58 -3.51
N PRO A 138 -20.91 25.87 -3.52
CA PRO A 138 -21.72 26.44 -2.46
C PRO A 138 -23.00 25.62 -2.21
N GLY A 139 -23.25 25.27 -0.94
CA GLY A 139 -24.40 24.46 -0.54
C GLY A 139 -24.15 22.95 -0.49
N ILE A 140 -22.96 22.48 -0.88
CA ILE A 140 -22.57 21.08 -0.71
C ILE A 140 -22.65 20.64 0.76
N GLN A 141 -23.22 19.46 0.98
CA GLN A 141 -23.28 18.81 2.29
C GLN A 141 -22.38 17.58 2.27
N ILE A 142 -21.54 17.42 3.30
CA ILE A 142 -20.60 16.30 3.42
C ILE A 142 -20.74 15.69 4.82
N THR A 143 -20.96 14.38 4.88
CA THR A 143 -20.89 13.59 6.10
C THR A 143 -19.53 12.91 6.15
N LYS A 144 -18.70 13.27 7.14
CA LYS A 144 -17.35 12.71 7.37
C LYS A 144 -17.40 11.61 8.42
N ASP A 145 -16.87 10.42 8.09
CA ASP A 145 -16.72 9.30 9.03
C ASP A 145 -15.29 8.74 9.00
N MET A 146 -14.44 9.22 9.91
CA MET A 146 -13.06 8.77 10.06
C MET A 146 -12.94 7.97 11.37
N ASP A 147 -12.48 6.71 11.27
CA ASP A 147 -12.40 5.81 12.44
C ASP A 147 -11.20 4.86 12.34
N PRO A 148 -10.42 4.62 13.42
CA PRO A 148 -9.35 3.63 13.42
C PRO A 148 -9.83 2.18 13.21
N ARG A 149 -11.13 1.91 13.35
CA ARG A 149 -11.77 0.61 13.10
C ARG A 149 -12.78 0.70 11.96
N ILE A 150 -12.53 1.57 10.98
CA ILE A 150 -13.47 1.89 9.91
C ILE A 150 -13.99 0.63 9.19
N TRP A 151 -13.17 -0.40 8.95
CA TRP A 151 -13.59 -1.62 8.26
C TRP A 151 -14.61 -2.44 9.07
N GLU A 152 -14.50 -2.48 10.41
CA GLU A 152 -15.50 -3.13 11.28
C GLU A 152 -16.83 -2.38 11.21
N LYS A 153 -16.75 -1.05 11.24
CA LYS A 153 -17.91 -0.15 11.16
C LYS A 153 -18.60 -0.21 9.78
N MET A 154 -17.81 -0.28 8.70
CA MET A 154 -18.33 -0.26 7.33
C MET A 154 -18.89 -1.60 6.89
N LYS A 155 -18.36 -2.73 7.39
CA LYS A 155 -18.81 -4.08 7.01
C LYS A 155 -20.34 -4.25 6.98
N PRO A 156 -21.11 -3.95 8.05
CA PRO A 156 -22.57 -4.11 8.01
C PRO A 156 -23.25 -3.18 7.00
N ARG A 157 -22.74 -1.96 6.80
CA ARG A 157 -23.31 -0.96 5.86
C ARG A 157 -23.09 -1.36 4.40
N LEU A 158 -21.87 -1.80 4.08
CA LEU A 158 -21.52 -2.33 2.75
C LEU A 158 -22.37 -3.57 2.41
N VAL A 159 -22.63 -4.45 3.39
CA VAL A 159 -23.55 -5.59 3.21
C VAL A 159 -24.98 -5.11 2.92
N ALA A 160 -25.43 -4.05 3.58
CA ALA A 160 -26.74 -3.44 3.33
C ALA A 160 -26.82 -2.63 2.02
N GLY A 161 -25.71 -2.45 1.29
CA GLY A 161 -25.66 -1.63 0.08
C GLY A 161 -25.58 -0.12 0.34
N ASP A 162 -25.34 0.27 1.59
CA ASP A 162 -25.10 1.65 2.01
C ASP A 162 -23.60 1.94 1.89
N VAL A 163 -23.19 2.30 0.68
CA VAL A 163 -21.79 2.49 0.29
C VAL A 163 -21.44 3.98 0.34
N PRO A 164 -20.31 4.38 0.97
CA PRO A 164 -19.78 5.74 0.87
C PRO A 164 -19.53 6.15 -0.59
N ASP A 165 -19.58 7.43 -0.90
CA ASP A 165 -19.26 7.98 -2.23
C ASP A 165 -17.73 8.07 -2.44
N TRP A 166 -16.97 8.27 -1.34
CA TRP A 166 -15.51 8.22 -1.31
C TRP A 166 -15.05 7.35 -0.14
N MET A 167 -14.03 6.53 -0.40
CA MET A 167 -13.54 5.53 0.55
C MET A 167 -12.02 5.60 0.69
N TYR A 168 -11.55 5.55 1.94
CA TYR A 168 -10.15 5.28 2.27
C TYR A 168 -10.05 4.06 3.19
N ALA A 169 -9.45 2.97 2.69
CA ALA A 169 -9.21 1.73 3.44
C ALA A 169 -10.46 1.17 4.16
N THR A 170 -11.64 1.30 3.55
CA THR A 170 -12.93 0.82 4.11
C THR A 170 -13.22 -0.65 3.80
N LEU A 171 -12.63 -1.16 2.72
CA LEU A 171 -12.88 -2.50 2.16
C LEU A 171 -11.95 -3.55 2.79
N GLY A 172 -12.26 -3.91 4.03
CA GLY A 172 -11.48 -4.85 4.84
C GLY A 172 -10.31 -4.15 5.57
N PRO A 173 -9.63 -4.87 6.48
CA PRO A 173 -8.50 -4.31 7.22
C PRO A 173 -7.50 -3.70 6.25
N TRP A 174 -7.28 -2.38 6.40
CA TRP A 174 -6.31 -1.61 5.60
C TRP A 174 -6.58 -1.65 4.09
N GLY A 175 -7.86 -1.76 3.70
CA GLY A 175 -8.26 -1.79 2.30
C GLY A 175 -7.92 -3.10 1.56
N GLY A 176 -7.44 -4.13 2.25
CA GLY A 176 -6.94 -5.36 1.63
C GLY A 176 -7.97 -6.19 0.84
N SER A 177 -9.26 -5.87 0.92
CA SER A 177 -10.35 -6.54 0.20
C SER A 177 -10.91 -5.71 -0.96
N TRP A 178 -10.22 -4.67 -1.41
CA TRP A 178 -10.72 -3.78 -2.46
C TRP A 178 -11.04 -4.50 -3.78
N LYS A 179 -10.25 -5.51 -4.19
CA LYS A 179 -10.52 -6.31 -5.41
C LYS A 179 -11.85 -7.06 -5.31
N GLN A 180 -12.12 -7.67 -4.16
CA GLN A 180 -13.44 -8.27 -3.90
C GLN A 180 -14.53 -7.20 -3.91
N GLY A 181 -14.25 -5.99 -3.41
CA GLY A 181 -15.17 -4.86 -3.49
C GLY A 181 -15.50 -4.44 -4.92
N VAL A 182 -14.55 -4.55 -5.86
CA VAL A 182 -14.80 -4.36 -7.30
C VAL A 182 -15.75 -5.45 -7.81
N GLU A 183 -15.47 -6.73 -7.53
CA GLU A 183 -16.33 -7.86 -7.93
C GLU A 183 -17.75 -7.77 -7.35
N ASP A 184 -17.87 -7.29 -6.11
CA ASP A 184 -19.14 -7.06 -5.40
C ASP A 184 -19.85 -5.77 -5.88
N GLY A 185 -19.24 -5.02 -6.81
CA GLY A 185 -19.74 -3.77 -7.37
C GLY A 185 -19.81 -2.63 -6.37
N LEU A 186 -19.06 -2.68 -5.26
CA LEU A 186 -18.98 -1.65 -4.22
C LEU A 186 -18.06 -0.48 -4.64
N VAL A 187 -17.15 -0.70 -5.58
CA VAL A 187 -16.24 0.31 -6.13
C VAL A 187 -16.69 0.68 -7.53
N CYS A 188 -16.60 1.96 -7.88
CA CYS A 188 -16.86 2.45 -9.22
C CYS A 188 -15.55 2.67 -9.99
N PRO A 189 -15.57 2.47 -11.31
CA PRO A 189 -14.46 2.86 -12.17
C PRO A 189 -14.29 4.38 -12.18
N GLY A 190 -13.05 4.84 -12.06
CA GLY A 190 -12.63 6.24 -12.02
C GLY A 190 -12.06 6.75 -13.34
N ASP A 191 -12.24 6.04 -14.45
CA ASP A 191 -11.61 6.37 -15.74
C ASP A 191 -11.92 7.79 -16.22
N PHE A 192 -13.17 8.23 -16.08
CA PHE A 192 -13.57 9.57 -16.50
C PHE A 192 -12.85 10.67 -15.70
N LEU A 193 -12.64 10.45 -14.41
CA LEU A 193 -11.96 11.41 -13.53
C LEU A 193 -10.50 11.65 -13.97
N LEU A 194 -9.84 10.65 -14.58
CA LEU A 194 -8.48 10.80 -15.09
C LEU A 194 -8.36 11.84 -16.21
N ASP A 195 -9.44 12.08 -16.95
CA ASP A 195 -9.52 13.06 -18.03
C ASP A 195 -9.97 14.46 -17.57
N VAL A 196 -10.50 14.57 -16.36
CA VAL A 196 -10.91 15.84 -15.76
C VAL A 196 -9.69 16.67 -15.39
N GLU A 197 -9.76 17.97 -15.64
CA GLU A 197 -8.74 18.94 -15.26
C GLU A 197 -8.41 18.85 -13.76
N ALA A 198 -7.14 18.63 -13.44
CA ALA A 198 -6.68 18.51 -12.07
C ALA A 198 -6.88 19.84 -11.32
N TYR A 199 -7.48 19.78 -10.13
CA TYR A 199 -7.78 20.99 -9.36
C TYR A 199 -6.49 21.75 -9.01
N GLY A 200 -6.39 22.99 -9.49
CA GLY A 200 -5.20 23.84 -9.30
C GLY A 200 -4.08 23.65 -10.34
N TYR A 201 -4.31 22.90 -11.42
CA TYR A 201 -3.36 22.72 -12.53
C TYR A 201 -4.03 23.01 -13.88
N PRO A 202 -4.12 24.30 -14.29
CA PRO A 202 -4.83 24.69 -15.51
C PRO A 202 -4.30 23.97 -16.75
N GLY A 203 -5.21 23.43 -17.56
CA GLY A 203 -4.90 22.75 -18.81
C GLY A 203 -4.29 21.36 -18.68
N GLN A 204 -4.17 20.81 -17.46
CA GLN A 204 -3.61 19.47 -17.23
C GLN A 204 -4.69 18.52 -16.73
N ARG A 205 -4.83 17.36 -17.36
CA ARG A 205 -5.71 16.30 -16.87
C ARG A 205 -5.17 15.73 -15.56
N LEU A 206 -6.04 15.11 -14.75
CA LEU A 206 -5.60 14.42 -13.55
C LEU A 206 -4.55 13.35 -13.85
N GLU A 207 -4.72 12.57 -14.92
CA GLU A 207 -3.74 11.57 -15.35
C GLU A 207 -2.35 12.18 -15.62
N ASP A 208 -2.31 13.36 -16.23
CA ASP A 208 -1.06 13.99 -16.69
C ASP A 208 -0.20 14.47 -15.53
N ILE A 209 -0.79 14.77 -14.37
CA ILE A 209 -0.05 15.18 -13.17
C ILE A 209 0.41 13.99 -12.32
N MET A 210 -0.06 12.76 -12.57
CA MET A 210 0.32 11.61 -11.77
C MET A 210 1.79 11.21 -12.01
N TYR A 211 2.46 10.71 -10.97
CA TYR A 211 3.79 10.14 -11.13
C TYR A 211 3.72 8.90 -12.03
N PRO A 212 4.63 8.73 -13.01
CA PRO A 212 4.61 7.57 -13.91
C PRO A 212 4.58 6.24 -13.15
N GLY A 213 3.61 5.37 -13.47
CA GLY A 213 3.41 4.08 -12.81
C GLY A 213 2.59 4.11 -11.52
N ALA A 214 2.28 5.28 -10.95
CA ALA A 214 1.51 5.38 -9.71
C ALA A 214 0.08 4.83 -9.81
N LEU A 215 -0.63 5.17 -10.89
CA LEU A 215 -1.99 4.68 -11.14
C LEU A 215 -2.02 3.16 -11.37
N GLU A 216 -1.01 2.63 -12.08
CA GLU A 216 -0.87 1.18 -12.31
C GLU A 216 -0.59 0.44 -10.99
N ALA A 217 0.34 0.98 -10.17
CA ALA A 217 0.66 0.44 -8.86
C ALA A 217 -0.57 0.42 -7.94
N ALA A 218 -1.34 1.51 -7.90
CA ALA A 218 -2.57 1.60 -7.12
C ALA A 218 -3.57 0.50 -7.49
N ASN A 219 -3.68 0.23 -8.80
CA ASN A 219 -4.62 -0.75 -9.35
C ASN A 219 -4.20 -2.21 -9.15
N GLY A 220 -3.02 -2.47 -8.57
CA GLY A 220 -2.59 -3.81 -8.16
C GLY A 220 -2.70 -4.88 -9.26
N GLY A 221 -2.42 -4.50 -10.51
CA GLY A 221 -2.42 -5.39 -11.68
C GLY A 221 -3.75 -5.48 -12.45
N LEU A 222 -4.81 -4.79 -12.03
CA LEU A 222 -6.02 -4.63 -12.85
C LEU A 222 -5.77 -3.57 -13.93
N THR A 223 -6.23 -3.85 -15.15
CA THR A 223 -5.94 -3.01 -16.35
C THR A 223 -7.19 -2.63 -17.14
N ASP A 224 -8.35 -3.11 -16.73
CA ASP A 224 -9.64 -2.87 -17.39
C ASP A 224 -10.20 -1.47 -17.12
N HIS A 225 -10.08 -1.00 -15.88
CA HIS A 225 -10.56 0.30 -15.41
C HIS A 225 -9.64 0.86 -14.32
N GLN A 226 -9.68 2.17 -14.06
CA GLN A 226 -9.06 2.74 -12.86
C GLN A 226 -9.96 2.52 -11.63
N TRP A 227 -9.65 1.54 -10.78
CA TRP A 227 -10.49 1.17 -9.62
C TRP A 227 -10.11 1.90 -8.34
N THR A 228 -8.81 2.17 -8.18
CA THR A 228 -8.26 2.76 -6.98
C THR A 228 -7.39 3.96 -7.34
N PHE A 229 -7.11 4.82 -6.36
CA PHE A 229 -6.30 6.01 -6.55
C PHE A 229 -5.17 6.02 -5.53
N PRO A 230 -3.94 6.36 -5.94
CA PRO A 230 -2.78 6.25 -5.07
C PRO A 230 -2.71 7.40 -4.05
N MET A 231 -2.71 7.04 -2.76
CA MET A 231 -2.74 8.02 -1.67
C MET A 231 -1.35 8.59 -1.34
N SER A 232 -0.37 7.72 -1.17
CA SER A 232 0.96 8.08 -0.71
C SER A 232 2.01 7.29 -1.46
N GLN A 233 3.18 7.88 -1.58
CA GLN A 233 4.39 7.12 -1.85
C GLN A 233 5.01 6.76 -0.51
N TYR A 234 5.50 5.54 -0.40
CA TYR A 234 6.36 5.18 0.71
C TYR A 234 7.66 4.58 0.18
N VAL A 235 8.73 4.93 0.85
CA VAL A 235 10.09 4.51 0.53
C VAL A 235 10.63 3.78 1.75
N LEU A 236 11.17 2.59 1.53
CA LEU A 236 11.65 1.72 2.59
C LEU A 236 13.16 1.53 2.43
N GLY A 237 13.87 1.64 3.54
CA GLY A 237 15.33 1.60 3.54
C GLY A 237 15.90 1.86 4.92
N ILE A 238 17.04 2.55 4.96
CA ILE A 238 17.81 2.76 6.19
C ILE A 238 17.75 4.23 6.56
N TYR A 239 17.34 4.52 7.79
CA TYR A 239 17.63 5.80 8.43
C TYR A 239 18.94 5.69 9.22
N TYR A 240 19.78 6.71 9.14
CA TYR A 240 21.03 6.83 9.88
C TYR A 240 21.15 8.18 10.57
N ASN A 241 21.85 8.21 11.71
CA ASN A 241 22.16 9.44 12.44
C ASN A 241 23.26 10.19 11.68
N ALA A 242 22.86 11.15 10.84
CA ALA A 242 23.75 11.89 9.96
C ALA A 242 24.78 12.71 10.76
N ALA A 243 24.37 13.32 11.87
CA ALA A 243 25.30 14.07 12.72
C ALA A 243 26.40 13.17 13.31
N LEU A 244 26.05 11.96 13.74
CA LEU A 244 27.04 10.97 14.21
C LEU A 244 28.01 10.58 13.10
N PHE A 245 27.50 10.19 11.93
CA PHE A 245 28.34 9.80 10.78
C PHE A 245 29.29 10.92 10.36
N GLU A 246 28.81 12.16 10.28
CA GLU A 246 29.63 13.34 9.97
C GLU A 246 30.71 13.58 11.03
N SER A 247 30.37 13.49 12.32
CA SER A 247 31.34 13.71 13.42
C SER A 247 32.44 12.66 13.48
N GLU A 248 32.14 11.45 13.02
CA GLU A 248 33.05 10.31 13.00
C GLU A 248 33.82 10.16 11.67
N GLY A 249 33.52 11.00 10.69
CA GLY A 249 34.09 10.91 9.35
C GLY A 249 33.71 9.63 8.60
N TRP A 250 32.56 9.04 8.92
CA TRP A 250 32.05 7.84 8.26
C TRP A 250 31.36 8.19 6.94
N PRO A 251 31.63 7.47 5.83
CA PRO A 251 30.90 7.63 4.57
C PRO A 251 29.41 7.33 4.73
N ARG A 252 28.57 7.92 3.88
CA ARG A 252 27.15 7.55 3.86
C ARG A 252 27.01 6.09 3.44
N PRO A 253 26.02 5.34 3.95
CA PRO A 253 25.89 3.92 3.63
C PRO A 253 25.87 3.62 2.12
N ASP A 254 25.05 4.32 1.32
CA ASP A 254 24.92 4.09 -0.13
C ASP A 254 26.13 4.53 -0.98
N GLU A 255 27.16 5.12 -0.38
CA GLU A 255 28.45 5.39 -1.03
C GLU A 255 29.41 4.20 -0.93
N LEU A 256 29.10 3.24 -0.05
CA LEU A 256 29.90 2.04 0.19
C LEU A 256 29.37 0.87 -0.64
N THR A 257 30.23 -0.12 -0.86
CA THR A 257 29.74 -1.46 -1.22
C THR A 257 29.21 -2.15 0.04
N TRP A 258 28.42 -3.20 -0.13
CA TRP A 258 27.91 -3.99 0.99
C TRP A 258 29.04 -4.51 1.89
N GLU A 259 30.12 -5.01 1.31
CA GLU A 259 31.28 -5.52 2.04
C GLU A 259 31.96 -4.43 2.86
N ASP A 260 32.19 -3.26 2.27
CA ASP A 260 32.83 -2.14 2.96
C ASP A 260 31.88 -1.56 4.04
N PHE A 261 30.57 -1.61 3.81
CA PHE A 261 29.54 -1.27 4.80
C PHE A 261 29.52 -2.23 5.98
N MET A 262 29.69 -3.54 5.75
CA MET A 262 29.82 -4.55 6.82
C MET A 262 31.09 -4.34 7.66
N ASP A 263 32.18 -3.89 7.06
CA ASP A 263 33.38 -3.48 7.81
C ASP A 263 33.17 -2.20 8.61
N LEU A 264 32.38 -1.25 8.08
CA LEU A 264 31.97 -0.07 8.84
C LEU A 264 31.14 -0.45 10.08
N GLN A 265 30.26 -1.46 10.01
CA GLN A 265 29.48 -1.91 11.17
C GLN A 265 30.37 -2.29 12.37
N LYS A 266 31.52 -2.94 12.12
CA LYS A 266 32.49 -3.29 13.16
C LYS A 266 33.01 -2.03 13.87
N LYS A 267 33.38 -1.01 13.09
CA LYS A 267 33.86 0.29 13.61
C LYS A 267 32.77 1.03 14.38
N ILE A 268 31.53 0.99 13.89
CA ILE A 268 30.39 1.58 14.60
C ILE A 268 30.21 0.89 15.95
N LYS A 269 30.29 -0.45 15.99
CA LYS A 269 30.11 -1.27 17.21
C LYS A 269 31.12 -0.97 18.32
N GLU A 270 32.30 -0.43 17.99
CA GLU A 270 33.27 0.03 18.98
C GLU A 270 32.80 1.27 19.75
N LYS A 271 31.82 2.01 19.21
CA LYS A 271 31.31 3.27 19.79
C LYS A 271 29.86 3.18 20.24
N ILE A 272 29.02 2.50 19.47
CA ILE A 272 27.57 2.42 19.69
C ILE A 272 26.99 1.19 18.99
N ASP A 273 25.79 0.74 19.38
CA ASP A 273 25.11 -0.30 18.61
C ASP A 273 24.82 0.18 17.17
N PRO A 274 25.23 -0.57 16.13
CA PRO A 274 25.00 -0.14 14.77
C PRO A 274 23.51 -0.05 14.40
N TRP A 275 22.68 -0.95 14.90
CA TRP A 275 21.26 -1.04 14.53
C TRP A 275 20.33 -1.10 15.73
N THR A 276 19.11 -0.59 15.56
CA THR A 276 17.91 -1.10 16.25
C THR A 276 16.89 -1.52 15.19
N TYR A 277 15.82 -2.20 15.59
CA TYR A 277 14.69 -2.55 14.71
C TYR A 277 13.44 -2.91 15.52
N ALA A 278 12.29 -2.96 14.84
CA ALA A 278 11.01 -3.32 15.44
C ALA A 278 10.86 -4.86 15.58
N GLY A 279 11.34 -5.44 16.68
CA GLY A 279 11.34 -6.89 16.86
C GLY A 279 9.99 -7.58 16.95
N LYS A 280 8.96 -6.90 17.49
CA LYS A 280 7.56 -7.38 17.45
C LYS A 280 7.00 -7.46 16.03
N TYR A 281 7.63 -6.75 15.08
CA TYR A 281 7.26 -6.67 13.68
C TYR A 281 8.51 -6.91 12.80
N PRO A 282 9.08 -8.13 12.82
CA PRO A 282 10.42 -8.41 12.27
C PRO A 282 10.50 -8.17 10.76
N GLY A 283 9.36 -8.04 10.07
CA GLY A 283 9.26 -7.59 8.68
C GLY A 283 10.00 -6.27 8.38
N TYR A 284 10.16 -5.36 9.36
CA TYR A 284 10.93 -4.12 9.16
C TYR A 284 12.40 -4.39 8.75
N ALA A 285 13.03 -5.42 9.31
CA ALA A 285 14.41 -5.76 8.95
C ALA A 285 14.52 -6.33 7.52
N THR A 286 13.42 -6.80 6.93
CA THR A 286 13.42 -7.27 5.54
C THR A 286 13.59 -6.14 4.53
N TRP A 287 13.45 -4.88 4.96
CA TRP A 287 13.74 -3.69 4.14
C TRP A 287 15.23 -3.46 3.91
N ILE A 288 16.09 -4.20 4.63
CA ILE A 288 17.50 -4.36 4.28
C ILE A 288 17.68 -5.55 3.33
N LEU A 289 17.03 -6.67 3.67
CA LEU A 289 17.18 -7.97 3.00
C LEU A 289 16.78 -7.94 1.53
N TRP A 290 15.55 -7.52 1.21
CA TRP A 290 15.03 -7.63 -0.16
C TRP A 290 15.74 -6.69 -1.13
N PRO A 291 16.03 -5.42 -0.78
CA PRO A 291 16.84 -4.58 -1.66
C PRO A 291 18.27 -5.10 -1.86
N LEU A 292 18.90 -5.68 -0.83
CA LEU A 292 20.21 -6.32 -0.96
C LEU A 292 20.17 -7.52 -1.92
N ALA A 293 19.22 -8.43 -1.70
CA ALA A 293 19.02 -9.61 -2.54
C ALA A 293 18.68 -9.23 -3.98
N TYR A 294 17.85 -8.20 -4.19
CA TYR A 294 17.52 -7.67 -5.51
C TYR A 294 18.75 -7.13 -6.25
N LYS A 295 19.58 -6.34 -5.56
CA LYS A 295 20.82 -5.81 -6.15
C LYS A 295 21.81 -6.91 -6.51
N LYS A 296 21.91 -7.95 -5.67
CA LYS A 296 22.76 -9.11 -5.93
C LYS A 296 22.26 -9.96 -7.10
N ALA A 297 20.98 -10.33 -7.09
CA ALA A 297 20.41 -11.31 -8.02
C ALA A 297 19.93 -10.69 -9.35
N GLY A 298 19.57 -9.41 -9.34
CA GLY A 298 19.01 -8.67 -10.47
C GLY A 298 17.47 -8.79 -10.60
N PRO A 299 16.85 -7.91 -11.40
CA PRO A 299 15.39 -7.83 -11.60
C PRO A 299 14.77 -9.16 -12.06
N LYS A 300 15.44 -9.86 -12.98
CA LYS A 300 14.97 -11.15 -13.50
C LYS A 300 14.72 -12.17 -12.40
N ALA A 301 15.56 -12.24 -11.36
CA ALA A 301 15.39 -13.21 -10.29
C ALA A 301 14.08 -12.99 -9.52
N PHE A 302 13.70 -11.73 -9.28
CA PHE A 302 12.43 -11.38 -8.62
C PHE A 302 11.24 -11.65 -9.52
N CYS A 303 11.36 -11.39 -10.82
CA CYS A 303 10.33 -11.80 -11.77
C CYS A 303 10.17 -13.32 -11.85
N ASP A 304 11.26 -14.07 -11.81
CA ASP A 304 11.23 -15.54 -11.80
C ASP A 304 10.53 -16.07 -10.54
N MET A 305 10.73 -15.43 -9.37
CA MET A 305 9.97 -15.73 -8.15
C MET A 305 8.48 -15.41 -8.31
N ASP A 306 8.13 -14.24 -8.84
CA ASP A 306 6.73 -13.83 -9.08
C ASP A 306 6.02 -14.73 -10.10
N ASN A 307 6.75 -15.21 -11.10
CA ASN A 307 6.26 -16.13 -12.13
C ASN A 307 6.31 -17.60 -11.71
N LEU A 308 6.74 -17.89 -10.48
CA LEU A 308 6.95 -19.23 -9.96
C LEU A 308 7.82 -20.09 -10.90
N VAL A 309 8.85 -19.54 -11.53
CA VAL A 309 9.79 -20.34 -12.34
C VAL A 309 10.43 -21.41 -11.44
N PRO A 310 10.48 -22.69 -11.86
CA PRO A 310 11.09 -23.75 -11.05
C PRO A 310 12.52 -23.39 -10.62
N GLY A 311 12.79 -23.49 -9.31
CA GLY A 311 14.08 -23.16 -8.72
C GLY A 311 14.35 -21.67 -8.49
N ALA A 312 13.41 -20.77 -8.79
CA ALA A 312 13.59 -19.33 -8.59
C ALA A 312 13.88 -18.97 -7.13
N PHE A 313 13.24 -19.66 -6.18
CA PHE A 313 13.46 -19.44 -4.75
C PHE A 313 14.80 -20.02 -4.27
N LEU A 314 15.40 -20.94 -5.04
CA LEU A 314 16.72 -21.52 -4.75
C LEU A 314 17.88 -20.75 -5.38
N ASN A 315 17.63 -19.55 -5.90
CA ASN A 315 18.67 -18.72 -6.49
C ASN A 315 19.76 -18.40 -5.43
N PRO A 316 21.04 -18.73 -5.71
CA PRO A 316 22.13 -18.56 -4.74
C PRO A 316 22.34 -17.09 -4.33
N ASP A 317 22.03 -16.13 -5.19
CA ASP A 317 22.14 -14.71 -4.89
C ASP A 317 21.05 -14.21 -3.93
N ILE A 318 19.86 -14.80 -4.00
CA ILE A 318 18.77 -14.52 -3.07
C ILE A 318 19.11 -15.11 -1.69
N ILE A 319 19.58 -16.35 -1.66
CA ILE A 319 20.03 -17.03 -0.43
C ILE A 319 21.17 -16.22 0.21
N TRP A 320 22.16 -15.79 -0.57
CA TRP A 320 23.25 -14.94 -0.10
C TRP A 320 22.74 -13.67 0.59
N GLY A 321 21.74 -12.98 0.03
CA GLY A 321 21.18 -11.77 0.64
C GLY A 321 20.59 -12.02 2.03
N ILE A 322 19.91 -13.15 2.23
CA ILE A 322 19.40 -13.58 3.55
C ILE A 322 20.56 -13.85 4.51
N GLU A 323 21.58 -14.59 4.06
CA GLU A 323 22.77 -14.91 4.87
C GLU A 323 23.52 -13.65 5.31
N GLN A 324 23.63 -12.64 4.44
CA GLN A 324 24.29 -11.38 4.78
C GLN A 324 23.53 -10.61 5.87
N VAL A 325 22.21 -10.55 5.78
CA VAL A 325 21.42 -9.91 6.85
C VAL A 325 21.53 -10.70 8.15
N GLN A 326 21.54 -12.04 8.10
CA GLN A 326 21.80 -12.86 9.29
C GLN A 326 23.14 -12.53 9.97
N GLN A 327 24.17 -12.09 9.23
CA GLN A 327 25.44 -11.68 9.83
C GLN A 327 25.29 -10.45 10.73
N ILE A 328 24.38 -9.51 10.41
CA ILE A 328 24.12 -8.35 11.26
C ILE A 328 23.65 -8.80 12.65
N PHE A 329 22.72 -9.76 12.69
CA PHE A 329 22.17 -10.30 13.93
C PHE A 329 23.19 -11.18 14.66
N LYS A 330 23.87 -12.08 13.96
CA LYS A 330 24.87 -13.00 14.54
C LYS A 330 26.06 -12.28 15.16
N ASN A 331 26.46 -11.13 14.62
CA ASN A 331 27.56 -10.33 15.15
C ASN A 331 27.17 -9.43 16.34
N GLY A 332 25.93 -9.50 16.82
CA GLY A 332 25.48 -8.72 17.97
C GLY A 332 25.46 -7.21 17.71
N TRP A 333 25.16 -6.80 16.47
CA TRP A 333 25.08 -5.39 16.08
C TRP A 333 23.70 -4.76 16.28
N ILE A 334 22.77 -5.53 16.86
CA ILE A 334 21.43 -5.07 17.19
C ILE A 334 21.41 -4.59 18.64
N TYR A 335 20.83 -3.41 18.88
CA TYR A 335 20.63 -2.83 20.19
C TYR A 335 19.88 -3.83 21.11
N PRO A 336 20.40 -4.13 22.30
CA PRO A 336 19.79 -5.11 23.20
C PRO A 336 18.32 -4.82 23.49
N GLY A 337 17.48 -5.86 23.41
CA GLY A 337 16.04 -5.74 23.66
C GLY A 337 15.20 -5.32 22.45
N SER A 338 15.82 -5.02 21.30
CA SER A 338 15.08 -4.67 20.07
C SER A 338 14.05 -5.74 19.66
N GLU A 339 14.30 -7.02 19.96
CA GLU A 339 13.37 -8.14 19.71
C GLU A 339 11.97 -7.93 20.33
N ALA A 340 11.87 -7.20 21.43
CA ALA A 340 10.61 -6.95 22.13
C ALA A 340 9.97 -5.60 21.78
N MET A 341 10.61 -4.79 20.92
CA MET A 341 10.17 -3.42 20.64
C MET A 341 9.10 -3.37 19.54
N THR A 342 8.15 -2.44 19.69
CA THR A 342 7.28 -1.98 18.60
C THR A 342 8.08 -1.11 17.63
N HIS A 343 7.45 -0.72 16.52
CA HIS A 343 8.00 0.25 15.57
C HIS A 343 8.35 1.57 16.26
N THR A 344 7.43 2.19 17.01
CA THR A 344 7.67 3.44 17.75
C THR A 344 8.70 3.31 18.86
N GLU A 345 8.74 2.20 19.60
CA GLU A 345 9.76 1.96 20.65
C GLU A 345 11.17 1.92 20.03
N SER A 346 11.36 1.19 18.92
CA SER A 346 12.66 1.11 18.24
C SER A 346 13.08 2.43 17.60
N GLN A 347 12.13 3.17 17.01
CA GLN A 347 12.39 4.50 16.47
C GLN A 347 12.82 5.48 17.57
N GLN A 348 12.24 5.38 18.79
CA GLN A 348 12.65 6.20 19.92
C GLN A 348 14.11 5.91 20.32
N ILE A 349 14.52 4.64 20.35
CA ILE A 349 15.94 4.26 20.60
C ILE A 349 16.87 4.94 19.58
N PHE A 350 16.47 4.99 18.31
CA PHE A 350 17.25 5.65 17.27
C PHE A 350 17.33 7.16 17.46
N VAL A 351 16.19 7.87 17.66
CA VAL A 351 16.21 9.34 17.80
C VAL A 351 16.79 9.81 19.14
N ASP A 352 16.80 8.94 20.17
CA ASP A 352 17.58 9.13 21.40
C ASP A 352 19.10 9.06 21.15
N GLY A 353 19.52 8.72 19.93
CA GLY A 353 20.93 8.58 19.57
C GLY A 353 21.61 7.37 20.20
N LYS A 354 20.86 6.31 20.55
CA LYS A 354 21.39 5.08 21.18
C LYS A 354 21.83 4.02 20.17
N CYS A 355 21.52 4.19 18.90
CA CYS A 355 22.05 3.40 17.81
C CYS A 355 22.34 4.26 16.58
N ALA A 356 23.18 3.76 15.67
CA ALA A 356 23.60 4.52 14.50
C ALA A 356 22.56 4.50 13.37
N MET A 357 21.83 3.39 13.22
CA MET A 357 20.91 3.15 12.10
C MET A 357 19.64 2.38 12.52
N ILE A 358 18.61 2.47 11.69
CA ILE A 358 17.35 1.73 11.82
C ILE A 358 16.73 1.48 10.43
N PRO A 359 16.25 0.27 10.11
CA PRO A 359 15.42 0.06 8.93
C PRO A 359 14.03 0.65 9.18
N ASN A 360 13.61 1.59 8.32
CA ASN A 360 12.29 2.21 8.45
C ASN A 360 11.74 2.73 7.12
N GLY A 361 10.49 3.22 7.16
CA GLY A 361 9.82 3.84 6.02
C GLY A 361 9.85 5.37 6.07
N SER A 362 9.50 6.01 4.95
CA SER A 362 9.53 7.47 4.79
C SER A 362 8.72 8.25 5.84
N TRP A 363 7.76 7.61 6.50
CA TRP A 363 6.92 8.18 7.54
C TRP A 363 7.61 8.36 8.91
N MET A 364 8.80 7.77 9.10
CA MET A 364 9.48 7.72 10.40
C MET A 364 9.70 9.10 11.05
N GLU A 365 10.13 10.09 10.27
CA GLU A 365 10.41 11.43 10.80
C GLU A 365 9.16 12.04 11.45
N ASN A 366 8.00 11.85 10.80
CA ASN A 366 6.75 12.37 11.31
C ASN A 366 6.32 11.66 12.60
N GLU A 367 6.46 10.33 12.67
CA GLU A 367 6.13 9.55 13.87
C GLU A 367 6.96 9.97 15.10
N GLN A 368 8.23 10.38 14.89
CA GLN A 368 9.13 10.80 15.97
C GLN A 368 9.25 12.32 16.12
N LYS A 369 8.49 13.12 15.35
CA LYS A 369 8.63 14.59 15.33
C LYS A 369 8.49 15.23 16.71
N ALA A 370 7.59 14.68 17.55
CA ALA A 370 7.31 15.20 18.88
C ALA A 370 8.40 14.88 19.92
N THR A 371 9.22 13.85 19.68
CA THR A 371 10.18 13.31 20.65
C THR A 371 11.63 13.39 20.19
N THR A 372 11.86 13.71 18.91
CA THR A 372 13.20 13.88 18.34
C THR A 372 13.94 15.03 19.04
N PRO A 373 15.09 14.77 19.70
CA PRO A 373 15.85 15.80 20.39
C PRO A 373 16.35 16.89 19.44
N ALA A 374 16.41 18.12 19.93
CA ALA A 374 16.97 19.24 19.18
C ALA A 374 18.42 18.93 18.75
N GLY A 375 18.72 19.13 17.47
CA GLY A 375 20.04 18.87 16.90
C GLY A 375 20.28 17.43 16.44
N PHE A 376 19.40 16.47 16.77
CA PHE A 376 19.44 15.16 16.13
C PHE A 376 19.10 15.32 14.64
N ARG A 377 19.98 14.82 13.76
CA ARG A 377 19.80 14.87 12.31
C ARG A 377 19.76 13.46 11.77
N MET A 378 18.60 13.08 11.24
CA MET A 378 18.43 11.79 10.56
C MET A 378 18.40 11.98 9.04
N LYS A 379 18.94 11.00 8.31
CA LYS A 379 18.82 10.90 6.86
C LYS A 379 18.47 9.49 6.45
N PHE A 380 17.78 9.39 5.34
CA PHE A 380 17.44 8.16 4.64
C PHE A 380 18.51 7.79 3.61
N THR A 381 18.67 6.50 3.38
CA THR A 381 19.51 5.94 2.32
C THR A 381 18.96 4.60 1.83
N SER A 382 19.23 4.29 0.56
CA SER A 382 19.05 2.93 0.06
C SER A 382 20.08 1.97 0.68
N VAL A 383 19.80 0.67 0.62
CA VAL A 383 20.73 -0.37 1.10
C VAL A 383 21.98 -0.40 0.21
N PRO A 384 23.21 -0.49 0.75
CA PRO A 384 24.42 -0.55 -0.07
C PRO A 384 24.42 -1.74 -1.04
N ALA A 385 24.93 -1.54 -2.26
CA ALA A 385 25.02 -2.61 -3.26
C ALA A 385 26.28 -3.48 -3.03
N PRO A 386 26.24 -4.79 -3.26
CA PRO A 386 27.46 -5.61 -3.26
C PRO A 386 28.40 -5.23 -4.41
N LYS A 387 29.69 -5.57 -4.26
CA LYS A 387 30.72 -5.31 -5.30
C LYS A 387 30.36 -5.89 -6.68
N ASP A 388 29.66 -7.01 -6.70
CA ASP A 388 29.24 -7.74 -7.90
C ASP A 388 27.72 -7.67 -8.14
N ALA A 389 27.11 -6.52 -7.82
CA ALA A 389 25.69 -6.26 -8.06
C ALA A 389 25.30 -6.49 -9.54
N LYS A 390 24.18 -7.20 -9.74
CA LYS A 390 23.54 -7.42 -11.05
C LYS A 390 22.39 -6.46 -11.30
N GLY A 391 21.75 -5.98 -10.22
CA GLY A 391 20.71 -4.95 -10.27
C GLY A 391 21.28 -3.55 -10.09
N HIS A 392 20.46 -2.53 -10.36
CA HIS A 392 20.85 -1.13 -10.22
C HIS A 392 21.35 -0.81 -8.79
N LYS A 393 22.51 -0.17 -8.66
CA LYS A 393 23.18 0.03 -7.35
C LYS A 393 22.34 0.80 -6.33
N TYR A 394 21.46 1.69 -6.77
CA TYR A 394 20.58 2.49 -5.92
C TYR A 394 19.13 1.97 -5.88
N ALA A 395 18.87 0.78 -6.44
CA ALA A 395 17.54 0.19 -6.36
C ALA A 395 17.04 0.16 -4.91
N LEU A 396 15.78 0.49 -4.70
CA LEU A 396 15.21 0.55 -3.35
C LEU A 396 13.76 0.14 -3.40
N GLN A 397 13.21 -0.26 -2.26
CA GLN A 397 11.80 -0.56 -2.20
C GLN A 397 11.04 0.75 -2.06
N ALA A 398 10.26 1.07 -3.08
CA ALA A 398 9.30 2.17 -3.05
C ALA A 398 7.97 1.66 -3.58
N SER A 399 6.88 2.12 -2.97
CA SER A 399 5.56 2.05 -3.59
C SER A 399 5.27 3.40 -4.20
N LEU A 400 4.95 3.37 -5.49
CA LEU A 400 4.51 4.55 -6.24
C LEU A 400 3.03 4.85 -6.03
N GLY A 401 2.30 4.00 -5.33
CA GLY A 401 0.87 4.16 -5.12
C GLY A 401 0.26 2.96 -4.43
N SER A 402 -0.24 3.18 -3.21
CA SER A 402 -1.06 2.20 -2.50
C SER A 402 -2.50 2.20 -3.01
N ALA A 403 -3.15 1.03 -2.96
CA ALA A 403 -4.55 0.83 -3.35
C ALA A 403 -5.53 1.35 -2.29
N ASP A 404 -5.29 2.54 -1.76
CA ASP A 404 -5.91 3.00 -0.51
C ASP A 404 -7.21 3.78 -0.73
N LEU A 405 -7.31 4.54 -1.82
CA LEU A 405 -8.45 5.40 -2.10
C LEU A 405 -9.33 4.79 -3.19
N GLN A 406 -10.65 4.87 -3.01
CA GLN A 406 -11.63 4.39 -3.99
C GLN A 406 -12.80 5.36 -4.13
N ILE A 407 -13.39 5.37 -5.32
CA ILE A 407 -14.73 5.92 -5.53
C ILE A 407 -15.72 4.81 -5.18
N GLY A 408 -16.57 5.05 -4.19
CA GLY A 408 -17.57 4.05 -3.83
C GLY A 408 -18.79 4.13 -4.73
N ASN A 409 -19.43 2.98 -4.95
CA ASN A 409 -20.70 2.85 -5.67
C ASN A 409 -21.88 3.26 -4.78
N GLY A 410 -21.76 4.46 -4.21
CA GLY A 410 -22.73 5.11 -3.33
C GLY A 410 -23.84 5.82 -4.12
N LYS A 411 -24.49 6.78 -3.47
CA LYS A 411 -25.61 7.54 -4.05
C LYS A 411 -25.15 8.62 -5.02
N ASN A 412 -23.97 9.17 -4.79
CA ASN A 412 -23.41 10.33 -5.50
C ASN A 412 -21.97 10.06 -6.01
N PRO A 413 -21.73 9.02 -6.83
CA PRO A 413 -20.38 8.64 -7.25
C PRO A 413 -19.62 9.75 -8.01
N LEU A 414 -20.29 10.59 -8.82
CA LEU A 414 -19.61 11.73 -9.48
C LEU A 414 -19.12 12.78 -8.48
N TRP A 415 -19.85 12.97 -7.38
CA TRP A 415 -19.41 13.85 -6.30
C TRP A 415 -18.31 13.21 -5.44
N GLY A 416 -18.29 11.87 -5.34
CA GLY A 416 -17.13 11.12 -4.83
C GLY A 416 -15.89 11.33 -5.71
N MET A 417 -16.05 11.37 -7.04
CA MET A 417 -14.97 11.70 -7.98
C MET A 417 -14.47 13.13 -7.78
N GLU A 418 -15.38 14.10 -7.58
CA GLU A 418 -14.97 15.47 -7.27
C GLU A 418 -14.22 15.57 -5.95
N PHE A 419 -14.65 14.82 -4.92
CA PHE A 419 -13.90 14.74 -3.67
C PHE A 419 -12.51 14.12 -3.88
N MET A 420 -12.39 13.06 -4.69
CA MET A 420 -11.10 12.48 -5.08
C MET A 420 -10.24 13.46 -5.88
N ARG A 421 -10.81 14.32 -6.71
CA ARG A 421 -10.08 15.37 -7.45
C ARG A 421 -9.38 16.35 -6.49
N MET A 422 -10.06 16.72 -5.40
CA MET A 422 -9.52 17.64 -4.38
C MET A 422 -8.29 17.07 -3.65
N PHE A 423 -8.21 15.75 -3.51
CA PHE A 423 -7.08 15.06 -2.89
C PHE A 423 -5.74 15.43 -3.56
N TYR A 424 -5.73 15.56 -4.89
CA TYR A 424 -4.52 15.84 -5.66
C TYR A 424 -4.19 17.32 -5.81
N SER A 425 -4.92 18.19 -5.11
CA SER A 425 -4.75 19.64 -5.17
C SER A 425 -3.38 20.11 -4.62
N PRO A 426 -2.89 21.30 -5.04
CA PRO A 426 -1.67 21.87 -4.47
C PRO A 426 -1.71 22.04 -2.94
N ALA A 427 -2.86 22.41 -2.36
CA ALA A 427 -2.97 22.63 -0.91
C ALA A 427 -2.79 21.32 -0.13
N VAL A 428 -3.43 20.26 -0.62
CA VAL A 428 -3.35 18.93 -0.01
C VAL A 428 -1.96 18.31 -0.23
N ARG A 429 -1.39 18.45 -1.42
CA ARG A 429 0.01 18.08 -1.72
C ARG A 429 1.01 18.74 -0.78
N LEU A 430 0.91 20.06 -0.57
CA LEU A 430 1.77 20.81 0.33
C LEU A 430 1.61 20.35 1.78
N HIS A 431 0.38 20.11 2.22
CA HIS A 431 0.12 19.55 3.55
C HIS A 431 0.80 18.18 3.73
N TRP A 432 0.70 17.29 2.74
CA TRP A 432 1.39 16.00 2.76
C TRP A 432 2.91 16.14 2.90
N ALA A 433 3.50 16.98 2.05
CA ALA A 433 4.94 17.20 2.05
C ALA A 433 5.45 17.81 3.37
N GLN A 434 4.73 18.79 3.93
CA GLN A 434 5.22 19.60 5.05
C GLN A 434 4.83 19.07 6.42
N GLU A 435 3.62 18.54 6.56
CA GLU A 435 3.09 18.12 7.85
C GLU A 435 3.14 16.61 8.04
N ILE A 436 2.91 15.85 6.96
CA ILE A 436 2.89 14.39 7.03
C ILE A 436 4.30 13.81 6.76
N GLY A 437 5.15 14.53 6.03
CA GLY A 437 6.52 14.10 5.74
C GLY A 437 6.60 13.01 4.67
N THR A 438 5.60 12.91 3.79
CA THR A 438 5.64 12.00 2.64
C THR A 438 4.95 12.64 1.43
N PRO A 439 5.46 12.46 0.20
CA PRO A 439 4.80 13.00 -0.99
C PRO A 439 3.58 12.16 -1.38
N ILE A 440 2.57 12.84 -1.91
CA ILE A 440 1.56 12.17 -2.74
C ILE A 440 2.16 11.86 -4.13
N PRO A 441 1.65 10.83 -4.82
CA PRO A 441 2.23 10.33 -6.07
C PRO A 441 1.85 11.17 -7.31
N VAL A 442 2.15 12.46 -7.25
CA VAL A 442 2.05 13.40 -8.38
C VAL A 442 3.44 13.87 -8.79
N LYS A 443 3.60 14.29 -10.04
CA LYS A 443 4.78 15.01 -10.52
C LYS A 443 4.97 16.28 -9.70
N ASN A 444 6.21 16.65 -9.42
CA ASN A 444 6.55 17.83 -8.63
C ASN A 444 5.88 17.85 -7.24
N ALA A 445 5.69 16.69 -6.60
CA ALA A 445 5.02 16.54 -5.31
C ALA A 445 5.52 17.51 -4.22
N LEU A 446 6.76 17.96 -4.29
CA LEU A 446 7.40 18.83 -3.29
C LEU A 446 7.56 20.28 -3.72
N GLU A 447 7.09 20.67 -4.91
CA GLU A 447 7.24 22.04 -5.39
C GLU A 447 6.59 23.04 -4.42
N GLY A 448 7.36 24.03 -3.97
CA GLY A 448 6.92 25.02 -2.98
C GLY A 448 6.83 24.50 -1.54
N ALA A 449 7.12 23.23 -1.27
CA ALA A 449 7.17 22.70 0.09
C ALA A 449 8.51 23.06 0.76
N LYS A 450 8.44 23.44 2.03
CA LYS A 450 9.61 23.41 2.92
C LYS A 450 9.81 21.99 3.38
N VAL A 451 10.81 21.31 2.85
CA VAL A 451 11.11 19.92 3.19
C VAL A 451 12.20 19.85 4.25
N SER A 452 12.03 18.91 5.19
CA SER A 452 13.07 18.58 6.15
C SER A 452 14.28 17.95 5.45
N GLU A 453 15.40 17.91 6.15
CA GLU A 453 16.59 17.20 5.66
C GLU A 453 16.33 15.70 5.49
N ALA A 454 15.54 15.09 6.38
CA ALA A 454 15.19 13.68 6.28
C ALA A 454 14.32 13.42 5.04
N LEU A 455 13.27 14.20 4.80
CA LEU A 455 12.45 14.07 3.60
C LEU A 455 13.26 14.34 2.33
N GLN A 456 14.11 15.37 2.31
CA GLN A 456 14.99 15.63 1.16
C GLN A 456 15.88 14.41 0.85
N SER A 457 16.44 13.76 1.87
CA SER A 457 17.27 12.56 1.66
C SER A 457 16.49 11.35 1.11
N VAL A 458 15.19 11.22 1.43
CA VAL A 458 14.31 10.23 0.80
C VAL A 458 14.14 10.52 -0.68
N MET A 459 13.93 11.78 -1.05
CA MET A 459 13.78 12.19 -2.45
C MET A 459 15.05 12.03 -3.26
N ASP A 460 16.20 12.37 -2.67
CA ASP A 460 17.49 12.17 -3.31
C ASP A 460 17.73 10.68 -3.56
N ALA A 461 17.30 9.80 -2.65
CA ALA A 461 17.39 8.35 -2.83
C ALA A 461 16.46 7.86 -3.96
N LEU A 462 15.21 8.34 -4.01
CA LEU A 462 14.29 8.05 -5.13
C LEU A 462 14.85 8.50 -6.48
N ALA A 463 15.40 9.71 -6.54
CA ALA A 463 16.03 10.25 -7.75
C ALA A 463 17.23 9.39 -8.18
N ARG A 464 18.11 9.01 -7.23
CA ARG A 464 19.23 8.10 -7.49
C ARG A 464 18.79 6.71 -7.94
N ALA A 465 17.60 6.25 -7.55
CA ALA A 465 17.09 4.94 -7.95
C ALA A 465 16.70 4.89 -9.43
N GLU A 466 16.48 6.03 -10.10
CA GLU A 466 16.17 6.13 -11.53
C GLU A 466 14.97 5.25 -11.96
N GLY A 467 14.01 5.06 -11.05
CA GLY A 467 12.83 4.21 -11.29
C GLY A 467 13.07 2.70 -11.09
N HIS A 468 14.28 2.28 -10.71
CA HIS A 468 14.57 0.88 -10.35
C HIS A 468 14.05 0.58 -8.93
N TYR A 469 12.77 0.21 -8.85
CA TYR A 469 12.13 -0.15 -7.59
C TYR A 469 12.09 -1.65 -7.35
N VAL A 470 12.39 -2.03 -6.11
CA VAL A 470 12.37 -3.41 -5.63
C VAL A 470 10.94 -3.78 -5.32
N GLU A 471 10.33 -4.53 -6.22
CA GLU A 471 8.96 -5.02 -6.07
C GLU A 471 8.93 -6.54 -6.17
N SER A 472 8.04 -7.16 -5.41
CA SER A 472 7.71 -8.57 -5.50
C SER A 472 6.21 -8.74 -5.28
N TYR A 473 5.59 -9.58 -6.10
CA TYR A 473 4.16 -9.81 -6.10
C TYR A 473 3.76 -11.21 -5.65
N TYR A 474 4.68 -12.19 -5.62
CA TYR A 474 4.34 -13.58 -5.29
C TYR A 474 3.61 -13.71 -3.94
N GLY A 475 3.93 -12.88 -2.95
CA GLY A 475 3.25 -12.96 -1.65
C GLY A 475 1.80 -12.48 -1.68
N GLY A 476 1.48 -11.52 -2.54
CA GLY A 476 0.10 -11.10 -2.79
C GLY A 476 -0.66 -12.05 -3.72
N TRP A 477 0.03 -12.59 -4.74
CA TRP A 477 -0.56 -13.51 -5.72
C TRP A 477 -0.77 -14.92 -5.16
N TYR A 478 0.17 -15.38 -4.33
CA TYR A 478 0.23 -16.74 -3.80
C TYR A 478 0.58 -16.72 -2.30
N PRO A 479 -0.40 -16.44 -1.43
CA PRO A 479 -0.16 -16.37 0.02
C PRO A 479 0.53 -17.62 0.59
N THR A 480 0.18 -18.81 0.07
CA THR A 480 0.80 -20.09 0.43
C THR A 480 2.31 -20.13 0.19
N VAL A 481 2.80 -19.46 -0.87
CA VAL A 481 4.24 -19.38 -1.18
C VAL A 481 4.96 -18.43 -0.23
N SER A 482 4.35 -17.31 0.17
CA SER A 482 4.97 -16.38 1.12
C SER A 482 4.95 -16.84 2.58
N LYS A 483 4.01 -17.72 2.93
CA LYS A 483 3.76 -18.15 4.30
C LYS A 483 5.00 -18.72 5.02
N PRO A 484 5.82 -19.61 4.42
CA PRO A 484 7.00 -20.14 5.08
C PRO A 484 7.93 -19.02 5.58
N PHE A 485 8.32 -18.09 4.71
CA PHE A 485 9.19 -16.97 5.10
C PHE A 485 8.49 -16.00 6.06
N GLY A 486 7.23 -15.66 5.79
CA GLY A 486 6.46 -14.71 6.60
C GLY A 486 6.28 -15.15 8.05
N ASP A 487 5.87 -16.40 8.27
CA ASP A 487 5.64 -16.95 9.63
C ASP A 487 6.94 -17.08 10.43
N ASN A 488 8.09 -17.19 9.73
CA ASN A 488 9.39 -17.48 10.33
C ASN A 488 10.38 -16.30 10.25
N THR A 489 9.94 -15.10 9.88
CA THR A 489 10.85 -13.97 9.58
C THR A 489 11.82 -13.68 10.73
N GLY A 490 11.35 -13.65 11.98
CA GLY A 490 12.21 -13.45 13.14
C GLY A 490 13.29 -14.53 13.30
N ASP A 491 12.89 -15.80 13.19
CA ASP A 491 13.80 -16.93 13.33
C ASP A 491 14.82 -17.03 12.18
N VAL A 492 14.42 -16.61 10.97
CA VAL A 492 15.32 -16.46 9.82
C VAL A 492 16.34 -15.36 10.09
N LEU A 493 15.92 -14.17 10.54
CA LEU A 493 16.85 -13.05 10.80
C LEU A 493 17.90 -13.41 11.86
N TRP A 494 17.47 -14.07 12.94
CA TRP A 494 18.37 -14.54 14.01
C TRP A 494 19.16 -15.80 13.64
N GLY A 495 18.97 -16.34 12.43
CA GLY A 495 19.68 -17.51 11.94
C GLY A 495 19.33 -18.82 12.66
N LYS A 496 18.20 -18.88 13.37
CA LYS A 496 17.66 -20.13 13.92
C LYS A 496 17.16 -21.07 12.82
N ILE A 497 16.74 -20.48 11.69
CA ILE A 497 16.49 -21.19 10.43
C ILE A 497 17.50 -20.68 9.41
N SER A 498 18.16 -21.60 8.71
CA SER A 498 19.15 -21.21 7.69
C SER A 498 18.48 -20.60 6.46
N ALA A 499 19.20 -19.73 5.75
CA ALA A 499 18.72 -19.15 4.50
C ALA A 499 18.34 -20.21 3.47
N LYS A 500 19.13 -21.29 3.37
CA LYS A 500 18.84 -22.41 2.48
C LYS A 500 17.54 -23.13 2.88
N ASP A 501 17.37 -23.47 4.15
CA ASP A 501 16.21 -24.23 4.60
C ASP A 501 14.90 -23.47 4.39
N ILE A 502 14.88 -22.15 4.67
CA ILE A 502 13.67 -21.34 4.47
C ILE A 502 13.33 -21.19 2.98
N MET A 503 14.34 -21.05 2.13
CA MET A 503 14.12 -20.93 0.70
C MET A 503 13.73 -22.26 0.05
N GLU A 504 14.21 -23.39 0.56
CA GLU A 504 13.72 -24.72 0.17
C GLU A 504 12.26 -24.95 0.59
N GLN A 505 11.85 -24.49 1.78
CA GLN A 505 10.44 -24.52 2.20
C GLN A 505 9.57 -23.66 1.27
N THR A 506 10.07 -22.49 0.89
CA THR A 506 9.39 -21.55 -0.02
C THR A 506 9.27 -22.14 -1.43
N GLU A 507 10.33 -22.78 -1.96
CA GLU A 507 10.31 -23.46 -3.26
C GLU A 507 9.32 -24.63 -3.29
N ARG A 508 9.23 -25.42 -2.21
CA ARG A 508 8.23 -26.49 -2.09
C ARG A 508 6.81 -25.96 -2.16
N ALA A 509 6.53 -24.86 -1.44
CA ALA A 509 5.23 -24.21 -1.51
C ALA A 509 4.93 -23.67 -2.93
N ALA A 510 5.93 -23.10 -3.61
CA ALA A 510 5.80 -22.69 -5.02
C ALA A 510 5.51 -23.87 -5.94
N GLU A 511 6.13 -25.04 -5.71
CA GLU A 511 5.88 -26.26 -6.46
C GLU A 511 4.44 -26.76 -6.30
N GLU A 512 3.91 -26.73 -5.08
CA GLU A 512 2.52 -27.07 -4.79
C GLU A 512 1.56 -26.15 -5.56
N VAL A 513 1.78 -24.84 -5.51
CA VAL A 513 0.95 -23.85 -6.22
C VAL A 513 1.02 -24.02 -7.74
N ARG A 514 2.20 -24.32 -8.29
CA ARG A 514 2.35 -24.63 -9.73
C ARG A 514 1.49 -25.82 -10.15
N LYS A 515 1.40 -26.86 -9.32
CA LYS A 515 0.66 -28.11 -9.60
C LYS A 515 -0.84 -28.01 -9.34
N ASP A 516 -1.28 -27.05 -8.51
CA ASP A 516 -2.69 -26.89 -8.18
C ASP A 516 -3.45 -26.08 -9.24
N ASN A 517 -4.16 -26.77 -10.14
CA ASN A 517 -4.94 -26.15 -11.22
C ASN A 517 -6.11 -25.27 -10.76
N THR A 518 -6.45 -25.26 -9.47
CA THR A 518 -7.52 -24.40 -8.92
C THR A 518 -7.05 -22.98 -8.61
N ILE A 519 -5.73 -22.76 -8.48
CA ILE A 519 -5.14 -21.45 -8.21
C ILE A 519 -4.94 -20.72 -9.56
N THR A 520 -5.33 -19.45 -9.66
CA THR A 520 -5.02 -18.62 -10.85
C THR A 520 -3.54 -18.23 -10.84
N LYS A 521 -2.85 -18.39 -11.99
CA LYS A 521 -1.44 -18.03 -12.13
C LYS A 521 -1.35 -16.69 -12.84
N TYR A 522 -0.54 -15.82 -12.29
CA TYR A 522 -0.25 -14.51 -12.80
C TYR A 522 1.13 -14.51 -13.47
N THR A 523 1.35 -13.56 -14.38
CA THR A 523 2.63 -13.41 -15.05
C THR A 523 3.06 -11.95 -14.97
N ARG A 524 4.21 -11.71 -14.35
CA ARG A 524 4.95 -10.45 -14.37
C ARG A 524 5.84 -10.40 -15.61
N THR A 525 5.65 -9.37 -16.43
CA THR A 525 6.48 -9.09 -17.61
C THR A 525 7.24 -7.75 -17.48
N LYS A 526 6.77 -6.84 -16.64
CA LYS A 526 7.39 -5.53 -16.43
C LYS A 526 8.46 -5.56 -15.34
N GLY A 527 9.54 -4.82 -15.55
CA GLY A 527 10.65 -4.67 -14.58
C GLY A 527 11.49 -5.94 -14.41
N CYS A 528 11.56 -6.78 -15.45
CA CYS A 528 12.29 -8.05 -15.44
C CYS A 528 13.66 -8.00 -16.15
N GLU A 529 13.96 -6.87 -16.81
CA GLU A 529 15.20 -6.64 -17.56
C GLU A 529 16.27 -5.95 -16.70
#